data_AF-A0A0R0KNX4-F1
#
_entry.id   AF-A0A0R0KNX4-F1
#
_cell.length_a   1.000
_cell.length_b   1.000
_cell.length_c   1.000
_cell.angle_alpha   90.00
_cell.angle_beta   90.00
_cell.angle_gamma   90.00
#
_symmetry.space_group_name_H-M   'P 1'
#
loop_
_entity.id
_entity.type
_entity.pdbx_description
1 polymer ?
#
loop_
_entity_poly.entity_id
_entity_poly.type
_entity_poly.pdbx_seq_one_letter_code
_entity_poly.pdbx_strand_id
1 'polypeptide(L)'
;MMCRRTELYRELKQRITHFRHFCDTHQKHLQDLELLKCFKSEIQFELASNHFQNAQSGSLGDFVVDPTSPNSKDVVLRRKFDSGEEVAISAILGPPNYVKDLIFPRDAFMKVCVKKPALSFMVQFDCDVYEETDKGSDFDIYNAYYLKSSTCLSTSIYRGPLFRAG
;
A
#
# COMPACT_ATOMS: atom_id res chain seq x y z
N MET A 1 -49.14 -17.45 43.25
CA MET A 1 -48.50 -16.20 43.74
C MET A 1 -47.00 -16.32 43.52
N MET A 2 -46.44 -15.64 42.51
CA MET A 2 -44.99 -15.52 42.40
C MET A 2 -44.48 -14.65 43.57
N CYS A 3 -43.34 -15.05 44.15
CA CYS A 3 -42.80 -14.44 45.35
C CYS A 3 -42.24 -13.03 45.03
N ARG A 4 -42.75 -11.97 45.68
CA ARG A 4 -42.23 -10.58 45.52
C ARG A 4 -40.70 -10.48 45.62
N ARG A 5 -40.07 -11.40 46.37
CA ARG A 5 -38.61 -11.50 46.51
C ARG A 5 -37.88 -11.86 45.22
N THR A 6 -38.47 -12.70 44.36
CA THR A 6 -37.86 -13.08 43.07
C THR A 6 -37.99 -11.98 42.01
N GLU A 7 -39.01 -11.13 42.08
CA GLU A 7 -39.17 -9.97 41.20
C GLU A 7 -38.15 -8.87 41.57
N LEU A 8 -38.04 -8.53 42.85
CA LEU A 8 -37.03 -7.58 43.36
C LEU A 8 -35.60 -8.00 43.01
N TYR A 9 -35.28 -9.30 43.13
CA TYR A 9 -33.95 -9.80 42.77
C TYR A 9 -33.68 -9.68 41.26
N ARG A 10 -34.71 -9.89 40.42
CA ARG A 10 -34.60 -9.77 38.96
C ARG A 10 -34.35 -8.32 38.55
N GLU A 11 -35.09 -7.37 39.14
CA GLU A 11 -34.92 -5.94 38.89
C GLU A 11 -33.54 -5.45 39.34
N LEU A 12 -33.08 -5.86 40.53
CA LEU A 12 -31.75 -5.50 41.03
C LEU A 12 -30.65 -6.03 40.10
N LYS A 13 -30.78 -7.29 39.65
CA LYS A 13 -29.83 -7.89 38.70
C LYS A 13 -29.80 -7.13 37.37
N GLN A 14 -30.96 -6.73 36.84
CA GLN A 14 -31.05 -5.93 35.61
C GLN A 14 -30.38 -4.54 35.78
N ARG A 15 -30.62 -3.85 36.89
CA ARG A 15 -30.02 -2.53 37.16
C ARG A 15 -28.50 -2.61 37.29
N ILE A 16 -27.97 -3.65 37.95
CA ILE A 16 -26.52 -3.88 38.06
C ILE A 16 -25.92 -4.15 36.68
N THR A 17 -26.57 -4.95 35.84
CA THR A 17 -26.10 -5.22 34.47
C THR A 17 -26.08 -3.95 33.61
N HIS A 18 -27.14 -3.14 33.68
CA HIS A 18 -27.20 -1.86 32.96
C HIS A 18 -26.11 -0.89 33.41
N PHE A 19 -25.86 -0.82 34.72
CA PHE A 19 -24.83 0.06 35.27
C PHE A 19 -23.43 -0.37 34.83
N ARG A 20 -23.13 -1.68 34.84
CA ARG A 20 -21.85 -2.19 34.31
C ARG A 20 -21.67 -1.85 32.84
N HIS A 21 -22.69 -2.10 32.00
CA HIS A 21 -22.64 -1.75 30.59
C HIS A 21 -22.40 -0.25 30.38
N PHE A 22 -23.05 0.61 31.17
CA PHE A 22 -22.85 2.06 31.11
C PHE A 22 -21.41 2.45 31.45
N CYS A 23 -20.84 1.90 32.54
CA CYS A 23 -19.46 2.14 32.93
C CYS A 23 -18.46 1.65 31.85
N ASP A 24 -18.65 0.43 31.32
CA ASP A 24 -17.80 -0.15 30.28
C ASP A 24 -17.83 0.70 28.99
N THR A 25 -19.03 1.17 28.60
CA THR A 25 -19.20 2.05 27.44
C THR A 25 -18.54 3.41 27.66
N HIS A 26 -18.66 3.98 28.87
CA HIS A 26 -18.03 5.25 29.21
C HIS A 26 -16.50 5.16 29.22
N GLN A 27 -15.95 4.07 29.77
CA GLN A 27 -14.51 3.80 29.73
C GLN A 27 -14.01 3.65 28.29
N LYS A 28 -14.77 2.95 27.44
CA LYS A 28 -14.45 2.84 26.01
C LYS A 28 -14.46 4.22 25.33
N HIS A 29 -15.44 5.07 25.61
CA HIS A 29 -15.48 6.43 25.05
C HIS A 29 -14.29 7.29 25.46
N LEU A 30 -13.80 7.16 26.70
CA LEU A 30 -12.60 7.87 27.16
C LEU A 30 -11.36 7.36 26.40
N GLN A 31 -11.22 6.05 26.23
CA GLN A 31 -10.12 5.45 25.45
C GLN A 31 -10.16 5.89 23.99
N ASP A 32 -11.33 5.89 23.35
CA ASP A 32 -11.51 6.33 21.97
C ASP A 32 -11.14 7.81 21.80
N LEU A 33 -11.41 8.65 22.81
CA LEU A 33 -11.05 10.06 22.80
C LEU A 33 -9.54 10.29 22.94
N GLU A 34 -8.85 9.50 23.76
CA GLU A 34 -7.38 9.52 23.84
C GLU A 34 -6.75 9.03 22.55
N LEU A 35 -7.28 7.97 21.95
CA LEU A 35 -6.82 7.45 20.67
C LEU A 35 -7.01 8.48 19.54
N LEU A 36 -8.14 9.18 19.51
CA LEU A 36 -8.39 10.26 18.54
C LEU A 36 -7.39 11.41 18.70
N LYS A 37 -7.01 11.77 19.93
CA LYS A 37 -5.98 12.78 20.18
C LYS A 37 -4.63 12.29 19.64
N CYS A 38 -4.27 11.04 19.89
CA CYS A 38 -3.04 10.42 19.39
C CYS A 38 -2.99 10.43 17.85
N PHE A 39 -4.05 9.99 17.17
CA PHE A 39 -4.10 10.03 15.72
C PHE A 39 -4.00 11.45 15.16
N LYS A 40 -4.66 12.43 15.80
CA LYS A 40 -4.56 13.82 15.37
C LYS A 40 -3.15 14.37 15.52
N SER A 41 -2.48 14.11 16.63
CA SER A 41 -1.09 14.54 16.82
C SER A 41 -0.14 13.87 15.84
N GLU A 42 -0.34 12.57 15.56
CA GLU A 42 0.49 11.83 14.61
C GLU A 42 0.31 12.34 13.18
N ILE A 43 -0.93 12.54 12.74
CA ILE A 43 -1.22 13.13 11.42
C ILE A 43 -0.61 14.53 11.30
N GLN A 44 -0.74 15.36 12.33
CA GLN A 44 -0.13 16.69 12.34
C GLN A 44 1.40 16.64 12.28
N PHE A 45 2.01 15.69 13.00
CA PHE A 45 3.45 15.46 12.99
C PHE A 45 3.92 15.03 11.60
N GLU A 46 3.27 14.05 10.97
CA GLU A 46 3.58 13.57 9.62
C GLU A 46 3.38 14.65 8.54
N LEU A 47 2.36 15.50 8.67
CA LEU A 47 2.12 16.62 7.74
C LEU A 47 3.13 17.77 7.91
N ALA A 48 3.61 18.00 9.13
CA ALA A 48 4.62 19.02 9.42
C ALA A 48 6.05 18.53 9.12
N SER A 49 6.26 17.22 9.21
CA SER A 49 7.49 16.56 8.82
C SER A 49 7.57 16.47 7.31
N ASN A 50 8.76 16.67 6.76
CA ASN A 50 8.99 16.39 5.35
C ASN A 50 10.18 15.44 5.26
N HIS A 51 9.85 14.15 5.41
CA HIS A 51 10.81 13.05 5.42
C HIS A 51 11.64 12.97 4.13
N PHE A 52 11.18 13.61 3.05
CA PHE A 52 11.80 13.60 1.73
C PHE A 52 12.43 14.94 1.33
N GLN A 53 12.73 15.85 2.27
CA GLN A 53 13.25 17.21 2.00
C GLN A 53 14.49 17.25 1.10
N ASN A 54 15.30 16.19 1.09
CA ASN A 54 16.52 16.09 0.27
C ASN A 54 16.45 14.95 -0.75
N ALA A 55 15.28 14.35 -0.96
CA ALA A 55 15.12 13.34 -1.98
C ALA A 55 15.35 13.98 -3.36
N GLN A 56 16.34 13.50 -4.10
CA GLN A 56 16.51 13.89 -5.49
C GLN A 56 15.40 13.26 -6.31
N SER A 57 14.33 14.02 -6.57
CA SER A 57 13.30 13.61 -7.51
C SER A 57 13.72 14.01 -8.93
N GLY A 58 13.93 13.02 -9.80
CA GLY A 58 14.11 13.26 -11.22
C GLY A 58 12.82 13.78 -11.90
N SER A 59 12.94 14.27 -13.13
CA SER A 59 11.77 14.58 -13.95
C SER A 59 11.10 13.27 -14.38
N LEU A 60 9.77 13.24 -14.24
CA LEU A 60 8.93 12.14 -14.72
C LEU A 60 8.85 12.09 -16.27
N GLY A 61 9.38 13.11 -16.97
CA GLY A 61 9.24 13.24 -18.42
C GLY A 61 7.76 13.32 -18.83
N ASP A 62 7.40 12.65 -19.92
CA ASP A 62 6.00 12.62 -20.41
C ASP A 62 5.16 11.49 -19.79
N PHE A 63 5.64 10.86 -18.70
CA PHE A 63 4.81 9.91 -17.97
C PHE A 63 3.72 10.67 -17.20
N VAL A 64 2.51 10.14 -17.26
CA VAL A 64 1.35 10.65 -16.52
C VAL A 64 0.99 9.64 -15.44
N VAL A 65 0.70 10.12 -14.23
CA VAL A 65 0.15 9.29 -13.16
C VAL A 65 -1.30 8.96 -13.52
N ASP A 66 -1.59 7.68 -13.71
CA ASP A 66 -2.96 7.20 -13.92
C ASP A 66 -3.69 7.33 -12.56
N PRO A 67 -4.81 8.05 -12.47
CA PRO A 67 -5.57 8.16 -11.22
C PRO A 67 -6.01 6.77 -10.77
N THR A 68 -5.32 6.27 -9.76
CA THR A 68 -5.56 4.92 -9.25
C THR A 68 -6.90 4.86 -8.55
N SER A 69 -7.53 3.69 -8.56
CA SER A 69 -8.79 3.51 -7.83
C SER A 69 -8.57 3.84 -6.34
N PRO A 70 -9.58 4.34 -5.60
CA PRO A 70 -9.44 4.59 -4.16
C PRO A 70 -9.00 3.38 -3.33
N ASN A 71 -9.13 2.18 -3.89
CA ASN A 71 -8.78 0.91 -3.26
C ASN A 71 -7.43 0.33 -3.74
N SER A 72 -6.79 0.97 -4.73
CA SER A 72 -5.47 0.58 -5.22
C SER A 72 -4.40 1.06 -4.25
N LYS A 73 -3.46 0.16 -3.94
CA LYS A 73 -2.25 0.50 -3.18
C LYS A 73 -1.06 0.82 -4.07
N ASP A 74 -1.17 0.52 -5.36
CA ASP A 74 -0.15 0.81 -6.35
C ASP A 74 -0.31 2.22 -6.90
N VAL A 75 0.81 2.78 -7.36
CA VAL A 75 0.87 3.97 -8.21
C VAL A 75 1.16 3.48 -9.62
N VAL A 76 0.39 3.98 -10.59
CA VAL A 76 0.57 3.60 -12.00
C VAL A 76 0.99 4.82 -12.81
N LEU A 77 2.08 4.71 -13.54
CA LEU A 77 2.58 5.69 -14.50
C LEU A 77 2.38 5.15 -15.90
N ARG A 78 1.93 6.00 -16.82
CA ARG A 78 1.72 5.61 -18.22
C ARG A 78 2.29 6.65 -19.16
N ARG A 79 2.89 6.17 -20.24
CA ARG A 79 3.35 6.99 -21.34
C ARG A 79 3.04 6.30 -22.66
N LYS A 80 2.57 7.09 -23.62
CA LYS A 80 2.44 6.67 -25.02
C LYS A 80 3.42 7.47 -25.87
N PHE A 81 4.20 6.76 -26.66
CA PHE A 81 5.20 7.34 -27.54
C PHE A 81 4.61 7.61 -28.93
N ASP A 82 5.24 8.52 -29.69
CA ASP A 82 4.83 8.84 -31.06
C ASP A 82 4.88 7.64 -32.01
N SER A 83 5.74 6.65 -31.70
CA SER A 83 5.80 5.36 -32.39
C SER A 83 4.54 4.51 -32.21
N GLY A 84 3.65 4.89 -31.29
CA GLY A 84 2.49 4.15 -30.83
C GLY A 84 2.79 3.12 -29.74
N GLU A 85 4.05 3.00 -29.31
CA GLU A 85 4.44 2.18 -28.15
C GLU A 85 3.83 2.75 -26.86
N GLU A 86 3.36 1.87 -25.99
CA GLU A 86 2.80 2.23 -24.69
C GLU A 86 3.61 1.56 -23.60
N VAL A 87 4.04 2.36 -22.62
CA VAL A 87 4.73 1.89 -21.42
C VAL A 87 3.85 2.20 -20.21
N ALA A 88 3.58 1.17 -19.42
CA ALA A 88 2.92 1.30 -18.13
C ALA A 88 3.83 0.77 -17.03
N ILE A 89 3.96 1.52 -15.94
CA ILE A 89 4.77 1.17 -14.78
C ILE A 89 3.83 1.17 -13.59
N SER A 90 3.67 0.04 -12.91
CA SER A 90 2.98 0.02 -11.61
C SER A 90 3.97 -0.26 -10.50
N ALA A 91 3.84 0.42 -9.37
CA ALA A 91 4.71 0.24 -8.21
C ALA A 91 3.90 0.18 -6.93
N ILE A 92 4.23 -0.77 -6.06
CA ILE A 92 3.65 -0.90 -4.71
C ILE A 92 4.76 -0.90 -3.67
N LEU A 93 4.60 -0.07 -2.63
CA LEU A 93 5.56 0.01 -1.54
C LEU A 93 5.53 -1.26 -0.69
N GLY A 94 6.72 -1.77 -0.40
CA GLY A 94 6.95 -2.85 0.55
C GLY A 94 6.78 -2.41 2.01
N PRO A 95 6.98 -3.36 2.94
CA PRO A 95 7.06 -3.05 4.37
C PRO A 95 8.23 -2.09 4.63
N PRO A 96 8.14 -1.25 5.68
CA PRO A 96 9.23 -0.35 6.01
C PRO A 96 10.40 -1.12 6.63
N ASN A 97 11.61 -0.71 6.27
CA ASN A 97 12.87 -1.17 6.81
C ASN A 97 13.59 0.00 7.50
N TYR A 98 13.31 0.16 8.79
CA TYR A 98 13.91 1.21 9.64
C TYR A 98 15.29 0.84 10.18
N VAL A 99 15.91 -0.26 9.71
CA VAL A 99 17.25 -0.66 10.16
C VAL A 99 18.32 0.23 9.54
N LYS A 100 18.08 0.73 8.33
CA LYS A 100 18.99 1.63 7.63
C LYS A 100 18.42 3.04 7.69
N ASP A 101 19.29 4.02 7.95
CA ASP A 101 18.95 5.44 7.94
C ASP A 101 18.95 5.96 6.49
N LEU A 102 17.95 5.51 5.72
CA LEU A 102 17.77 5.80 4.29
C LEU A 102 16.67 6.86 4.11
N ILE A 103 16.75 7.64 3.03
CA ILE A 103 15.74 8.65 2.68
C ILE A 103 14.40 7.95 2.36
N PHE A 104 14.47 6.83 1.66
CA PHE A 104 13.38 5.94 1.32
C PHE A 104 13.49 4.65 2.13
N PRO A 105 12.76 4.54 3.26
CA PRO A 105 12.85 3.38 4.14
C PRO A 105 12.12 2.15 3.59
N ARG A 106 11.65 2.17 2.35
CA ARG A 106 10.81 1.12 1.75
C ARG A 106 11.30 0.80 0.36
N ASP A 107 11.53 -0.48 0.12
CA ASP A 107 11.68 -1.00 -1.24
C ASP A 107 10.31 -0.95 -1.93
N ALA A 108 10.30 -0.85 -3.26
CA ALA A 108 9.08 -0.87 -4.06
C ALA A 108 9.11 -2.02 -5.05
N PHE A 109 8.06 -2.85 -5.03
CA PHE A 109 7.85 -3.86 -6.06
C PHE A 109 7.24 -3.18 -7.27
N MET A 110 7.96 -3.19 -8.39
CA MET A 110 7.60 -2.51 -9.63
C MET A 110 7.35 -3.51 -10.76
N LYS A 111 6.34 -3.24 -11.58
CA LYS A 111 6.09 -3.95 -12.84
C LYS A 111 6.16 -2.98 -14.00
N VAL A 112 7.00 -3.29 -14.99
CA VAL A 112 7.14 -2.49 -16.21
C VAL A 112 6.54 -3.26 -17.38
N CYS A 113 5.51 -2.72 -17.99
CA CYS A 113 4.80 -3.30 -19.11
C CYS A 113 5.05 -2.47 -20.37
N VAL A 114 5.49 -3.12 -21.44
CA VAL A 114 5.75 -2.49 -22.74
C VAL A 114 4.89 -3.16 -23.81
N LYS A 115 4.06 -2.36 -24.49
CA LYS A 115 3.18 -2.80 -25.57
C LYS A 115 3.53 -2.07 -26.86
N LYS A 116 3.84 -2.83 -27.90
CA LYS A 116 4.07 -2.28 -29.25
C LYS A 116 2.78 -2.28 -30.07
N PRO A 117 2.52 -1.24 -30.88
CA PRO A 117 1.25 -1.09 -31.58
C PRO A 117 1.03 -2.15 -32.67
N ALA A 118 2.10 -2.60 -33.31
CA ALA A 118 2.04 -3.62 -34.37
C ALA A 118 1.96 -5.06 -33.81
N LEU A 119 2.06 -5.23 -32.49
CA LEU A 119 2.19 -6.52 -31.85
C LEU A 119 1.01 -6.75 -30.91
N SER A 120 0.41 -7.94 -30.97
CA SER A 120 -0.71 -8.30 -30.08
C SER A 120 -0.25 -8.71 -28.68
N PHE A 121 1.03 -8.57 -28.38
CA PHE A 121 1.63 -9.01 -27.13
C PHE A 121 2.25 -7.85 -26.37
N MET A 122 2.49 -8.09 -25.09
CA MET A 122 3.13 -7.17 -24.16
C MET A 122 4.31 -7.88 -23.51
N VAL A 123 5.38 -7.14 -23.25
CA VAL A 123 6.48 -7.62 -22.41
C VAL A 123 6.31 -7.02 -21.02
N GLN A 124 6.40 -7.83 -19.98
CA GLN A 124 6.35 -7.37 -18.60
C GLN A 124 7.67 -7.71 -17.90
N PHE A 125 8.20 -6.78 -17.13
CA PHE A 125 9.33 -6.99 -16.23
C PHE A 125 8.86 -6.86 -14.80
N ASP A 126 9.31 -7.77 -13.94
CA ASP A 126 9.14 -7.63 -12.49
C ASP A 126 10.48 -7.14 -11.92
N CYS A 127 10.41 -6.05 -11.18
CA CYS A 127 11.55 -5.31 -10.65
C CYS A 127 11.31 -4.96 -9.18
N ASP A 128 12.37 -4.80 -8.39
CA ASP A 128 12.31 -4.07 -7.12
C ASP A 128 13.21 -2.87 -7.25
N VAL A 129 12.75 -1.79 -6.62
CA VAL A 129 13.48 -0.54 -6.51
C VAL A 129 13.81 -0.36 -5.05
N TYR A 130 15.07 -0.08 -4.75
CA TYR A 130 15.57 0.06 -3.39
C TYR A 130 16.59 1.19 -3.32
N GLU A 131 16.89 1.66 -2.12
CA GLU A 131 17.94 2.65 -1.89
C GLU A 131 19.21 2.00 -1.34
N GLU A 132 20.34 2.33 -1.94
CA GLU A 132 21.68 2.03 -1.46
C GLU A 132 22.30 3.28 -0.82
N THR A 133 22.84 3.11 0.40
CA THR A 133 23.37 4.19 1.26
C THR A 133 24.30 5.16 0.55
N ASP A 134 25.15 4.68 -0.38
CA ASP A 134 26.20 5.50 -1.01
C ASP A 134 25.92 5.82 -2.49
N LYS A 135 24.92 5.20 -3.11
CA LYS A 135 24.65 5.31 -4.57
C LYS A 135 23.29 5.89 -4.92
N GLY A 136 22.41 6.07 -3.94
CA GLY A 136 21.02 6.49 -4.16
C GLY A 136 20.13 5.31 -4.52
N SER A 137 19.09 5.53 -5.33
CA SER A 137 18.15 4.48 -5.73
C SER A 137 18.69 3.61 -6.86
N ASP A 138 18.54 2.29 -6.74
CA ASP A 138 18.81 1.32 -7.79
C ASP A 138 17.60 0.40 -8.01
N PHE A 139 17.65 -0.44 -9.04
CA PHE A 139 16.63 -1.44 -9.32
C PHE A 139 17.22 -2.72 -9.91
N ASP A 140 16.59 -3.84 -9.57
CA ASP A 140 16.92 -5.14 -10.17
C ASP A 140 15.74 -5.65 -11.00
N ILE A 141 16.02 -6.47 -12.01
CA ILE A 141 15.01 -7.18 -12.81
C ILE A 141 15.14 -8.67 -12.52
N TYR A 142 14.09 -9.28 -11.96
CA TYR A 142 14.13 -10.71 -11.60
C TYR A 142 13.36 -11.59 -12.58
N ASN A 143 12.42 -11.01 -13.33
CA ASN A 143 11.64 -11.75 -14.32
C ASN A 143 11.31 -10.89 -15.54
N ALA A 144 11.18 -11.56 -16.68
CA ALA A 144 10.75 -10.97 -17.95
C ALA A 144 9.75 -11.91 -18.63
N TYR A 145 8.52 -11.45 -18.76
CA TYR A 145 7.40 -12.21 -19.29
C TYR A 145 7.02 -11.73 -20.68
N TYR A 146 6.71 -12.70 -21.54
CA TYR A 146 6.00 -12.43 -22.79
C TYR A 146 4.52 -12.76 -22.60
N LEU A 147 3.66 -11.75 -22.67
CA LEU A 147 2.23 -11.87 -22.45
C LEU A 147 1.48 -11.67 -23.77
N LYS A 148 0.86 -12.74 -24.28
CA LYS A 148 0.13 -12.73 -25.57
C LYS A 148 -1.21 -11.97 -25.51
N SER A 149 -1.70 -11.64 -24.31
CA SER A 149 -2.90 -10.83 -24.08
C SER A 149 -2.83 -10.22 -22.68
N SER A 150 -3.40 -9.02 -22.48
CA SER A 150 -3.48 -8.36 -21.17
C SER A 150 -4.32 -9.12 -20.13
N THR A 151 -5.16 -10.06 -20.58
CA THR A 151 -6.00 -10.90 -19.71
C THR A 151 -5.39 -12.26 -19.40
N CYS A 152 -4.25 -12.60 -19.99
CA CYS A 152 -3.63 -13.91 -19.85
C CYS A 152 -2.59 -13.89 -18.73
N LEU A 153 -3.04 -14.12 -17.49
CA LEU A 153 -2.19 -14.23 -16.29
C LEU A 153 -2.05 -15.68 -15.79
N SER A 154 -2.31 -16.67 -16.66
CA SER A 154 -2.23 -18.09 -16.31
C SER A 154 -0.81 -18.48 -15.87
N THR A 155 -0.72 -19.35 -14.86
CA THR A 155 0.55 -19.91 -14.39
C THR A 155 1.23 -20.82 -15.41
N SER A 156 0.53 -21.23 -16.47
CA SER A 156 1.05 -22.05 -17.57
C SER A 156 1.84 -21.27 -18.63
N ILE A 157 1.93 -19.94 -18.53
CA ILE A 157 2.64 -19.09 -19.50
C ILE A 157 4.14 -19.15 -19.21
N TYR A 158 4.95 -19.24 -20.27
CA TYR A 158 6.40 -19.19 -20.15
C TYR A 158 6.84 -17.90 -19.45
N ARG A 159 7.58 -18.06 -18.35
CA ARG A 159 7.97 -16.98 -17.42
C ARG A 159 9.30 -16.30 -17.74
N GLY A 160 9.87 -16.59 -18.90
CA GLY A 160 11.23 -16.19 -19.22
C GLY A 160 12.27 -17.07 -18.52
N PRO A 161 13.56 -16.84 -18.81
CA PRO A 161 14.65 -17.45 -18.08
C PRO A 161 14.76 -16.88 -16.66
N LEU A 162 15.37 -17.65 -15.74
CA LEU A 162 15.76 -17.12 -14.43
C LEU A 162 16.95 -16.19 -14.60
N PHE A 163 16.79 -14.94 -14.17
CA PHE A 163 17.90 -14.00 -14.06
C PHE A 163 18.74 -14.40 -12.83
N ARG A 164 20.06 -14.52 -13.00
CA ARG A 164 20.96 -14.69 -11.85
C ARG A 164 21.24 -13.31 -11.29
N ALA A 165 21.08 -13.13 -9.97
CA ALA A 165 21.54 -11.94 -9.27
C ALA A 165 23.04 -11.75 -9.56
N GLY A 166 23.41 -10.54 -9.99
CA GLY A 166 24.80 -10.14 -10.25
C GLY A 166 25.54 -9.83 -8.95
#